data_AF-A0A1R0ZCU7-F1
#
_entry.id   AF-A0A1R0ZCU7-F1
#
_cell.length_a   1.000
_cell.length_b   1.000
_cell.length_c   1.000
_cell.angle_alpha   90.00
_cell.angle_beta   90.00
_cell.angle_gamma   90.00
#
_symmetry.space_group_name_H-M   'P 1'
#
loop_
_entity.id
_entity.type
_entity.pdbx_description
1 polymer ?
#
loop_
_entity_poly.entity_id
_entity_poly.type
_entity_poly.pdbx_seq_one_letter_code
_entity_poly.pdbx_strand_id
1 'polypeptide(L)' 'MTLYQGSSEKAYRRDYREDELFVTIESLRCELLEVAEQRSLSDHAVLELSERLDGYILLAQHKMMENLRSRKASATACC' A
#
# COMPACT_ATOMS: atom_id res chain seq x y z
N MET A 1 -10.20 -18.71 29.66
CA MET A 1 -10.77 -18.12 28.44
C MET A 1 -9.70 -17.27 27.77
N THR A 2 -9.06 -17.75 26.69
CA THR A 2 -7.90 -17.10 26.06
C THR A 2 -8.04 -17.06 24.54
N LEU A 3 -9.15 -16.50 24.03
CA LEU A 3 -9.41 -16.42 22.58
C LEU A 3 -9.62 -15.00 22.03
N TYR A 4 -9.56 -13.95 22.87
CA TYR A 4 -9.83 -12.57 22.41
C TYR A 4 -8.58 -11.75 22.05
N GLN A 5 -7.37 -12.27 22.32
CA GLN A 5 -6.15 -11.46 22.20
C GLN A 5 -5.55 -11.45 20.78
N GLY A 6 -5.73 -12.52 20.00
CA GLY A 6 -5.12 -12.66 18.67
C GLY A 6 -5.76 -11.85 17.54
N SER A 7 -6.99 -11.35 17.73
CA SER A 7 -7.70 -10.58 16.69
C SER A 7 -7.31 -9.10 16.70
N SER A 8 -7.00 -8.57 17.89
CA SER A 8 -6.61 -7.18 18.10
C SER A 8 -5.19 -6.92 17.57
N GLU A 9 -4.24 -7.78 17.93
CA GLU A 9 -2.83 -7.67 17.51
C GLU A 9 -2.65 -7.76 15.98
N LYS A 10 -3.48 -8.58 15.31
CA LYS A 10 -3.47 -8.69 13.84
C LYS A 10 -4.03 -7.45 13.15
N ALA A 11 -5.01 -6.76 13.75
CA ALA A 11 -5.57 -5.52 13.21
C ALA A 11 -4.54 -4.38 13.29
N TYR A 12 -3.95 -4.16 14.47
CA TYR A 12 -2.90 -3.13 14.64
C TYR A 12 -1.68 -3.35 13.74
N ARG A 13 -1.25 -4.61 13.58
CA ARG A 13 -0.15 -4.97 12.68
C ARG A 13 -0.47 -4.71 11.21
N ARG A 14 -1.75 -4.83 10.83
CA ARG A 14 -2.20 -4.54 9.47
C ARG A 14 -2.17 -3.04 9.21
N ASP A 15 -2.74 -2.25 10.12
CA ASP A 15 -2.79 -0.79 10.02
C ASP A 15 -1.37 -0.21 9.91
N TYR A 16 -0.46 -0.63 10.80
CA TYR A 16 0.94 -0.21 10.75
C TYR A 16 1.64 -0.54 9.43
N ARG A 17 1.33 -1.69 8.82
CA ARG A 17 1.88 -2.08 7.50
C ARG A 17 1.23 -1.36 6.31
N GLU A 18 0.01 -0.88 6.47
CA GLU A 18 -0.62 0.01 5.49
C GLU A 18 0.01 1.40 5.60
N ASP A 19 0.23 1.91 6.81
CA ASP A 19 0.90 3.19 7.06
C ASP A 19 2.32 3.22 6.49
N GLU A 20 3.13 2.17 6.73
CA GLU A 20 4.48 2.05 6.15
C GLU A 20 4.46 2.05 4.61
N LEU A 21 3.44 1.43 4.00
CA LEU A 21 3.28 1.41 2.55
C LEU A 21 2.96 2.82 2.03
N PHE A 22 2.05 3.55 2.69
CA PHE A 22 1.73 4.92 2.30
C PHE A 22 2.93 5.86 2.45
N VAL A 23 3.70 5.73 3.53
CA VAL A 23 4.95 6.49 3.72
C VAL A 23 5.95 6.20 2.60
N THR A 24 6.07 4.94 2.19
CA THR A 24 6.95 4.55 1.09
C THR A 24 6.50 5.15 -0.24
N ILE A 25 5.20 5.10 -0.54
CA ILE A 25 4.62 5.70 -1.74
C ILE A 25 4.89 7.21 -1.77
N GLU A 26 4.65 7.92 -0.66
CA GLU A 26 4.85 9.36 -0.61
C GLU A 26 6.34 9.73 -0.76
N SER A 27 7.23 8.96 -0.14
CA SER A 27 8.68 9.17 -0.26
C SER A 27 9.13 9.04 -1.72
N LEU A 28 8.66 8.01 -2.43
CA LEU A 28 8.95 7.80 -3.85
C LEU A 28 8.34 8.89 -4.74
N ARG A 29 7.18 9.44 -4.38
CA ARG A 29 6.58 10.58 -5.10
C ARG A 29 7.44 11.83 -4.98
N CYS A 30 7.90 12.15 -3.78
CA CYS A 30 8.81 13.28 -3.56
C CYS A 30 10.10 13.09 -4.36
N GLU A 31 10.73 11.92 -4.27
CA GLU A 31 11.96 11.61 -5.00
C GLU A 31 11.76 11.71 -6.52
N LEU A 32 10.65 11.18 -7.05
CA LEU A 32 10.35 11.25 -8.48
C LEU A 32 10.18 12.71 -8.94
N LEU A 33 9.52 13.52 -8.13
CA LEU A 33 9.30 14.93 -8.45
C LEU A 33 10.61 15.71 -8.45
N GLU A 34 11.48 15.48 -7.47
CA GLU A 34 12.82 16.09 -7.40
C GLU A 34 13.72 15.67 -8.58
N VAL A 35 13.72 14.39 -8.95
CA VAL A 35 14.55 13.90 -10.06
C VAL A 35 14.01 14.38 -11.41
N ALA A 36 12.69 14.38 -11.59
CA ALA A 36 12.05 14.87 -12.81
C ALA A 36 12.17 16.39 -13.00
N GLU A 37 12.37 17.16 -11.92
CA GLU A 37 12.67 18.59 -12.01
C GLU A 37 14.09 18.85 -12.55
N GLN A 38 15.03 17.94 -12.25
CA GLN A 38 16.44 18.09 -12.61
C GLN A 38 16.82 17.38 -13.91
N ARG A 39 15.97 16.47 -14.41
CA ARG A 39 16.25 15.59 -15.56
C ARG A 39 15.08 15.53 -16.53
N SER A 40 15.34 15.04 -17.73
CA SER A 40 14.26 14.75 -18.68
C SER A 40 13.35 13.64 -18.14
N LEU A 41 12.05 13.71 -18.42
CA LEU A 41 11.11 12.63 -18.11
C LEU A 41 11.42 11.32 -18.83
N SER A 42 12.20 11.37 -19.91
CA SER A 42 12.71 10.21 -20.63
C SER A 42 14.02 9.65 -20.06
N ASP A 43 14.58 10.27 -19.02
CA ASP A 43 15.79 9.77 -18.35
C ASP A 43 15.49 8.43 -17.69
N HIS A 44 16.41 7.48 -17.85
CA HIS A 44 16.24 6.13 -17.31
C HIS A 44 15.98 6.12 -15.81
N ALA A 45 16.61 7.03 -15.04
CA ALA A 45 16.40 7.09 -13.60
C ALA A 45 14.98 7.54 -13.24
N VAL A 46 14.40 8.47 -14.01
CA VAL A 46 13.01 8.93 -13.83
C VAL A 46 12.04 7.79 -14.16
N LEU A 47 12.30 7.05 -15.24
CA LEU A 47 11.44 5.93 -15.66
C LEU A 47 11.46 4.79 -14.65
N GLU A 48 12.64 4.37 -14.18
CA GLU A 48 12.78 3.29 -13.19
C GLU A 48 12.11 3.66 -11.86
N LEU A 49 12.27 4.91 -11.43
CA LEU A 49 11.64 5.41 -10.21
C LEU A 49 10.11 5.50 -10.36
N SER A 50 9.62 5.92 -11.53
CA SER A 50 8.19 5.93 -11.86
C SER A 50 7.60 4.52 -11.87
N GLU A 51 8.25 3.55 -12.52
CA GLU A 51 7.80 2.15 -12.55
C GLU A 51 7.75 1.55 -11.14
N ARG A 52 8.76 1.84 -10.32
CA ARG A 52 8.79 1.40 -8.93
C ARG A 52 7.65 2.00 -8.12
N LEU A 53 7.36 3.29 -8.27
CA LEU A 53 6.22 3.95 -7.62
C LEU A 53 4.89 3.31 -8.06
N ASP A 54 4.70 3.08 -9.36
CA ASP A 54 3.50 2.45 -9.90
C ASP A 54 3.28 1.03 -9.32
N GLY A 55 4.36 0.27 -9.14
CA GLY A 55 4.32 -1.03 -8.48
C GLY A 55 3.75 -0.97 -7.04
N TYR A 56 4.16 0.03 -6.25
CA TYR A 56 3.63 0.21 -4.90
C TYR A 56 2.18 0.73 -4.89
N ILE A 57 1.79 1.57 -5.86
CA ILE A 57 0.40 2.01 -6.01
C ILE A 57 -0.51 0.81 -6.32
N LEU A 58 -0.12 -0.06 -7.24
CA LEU A 58 -0.86 -1.28 -7.55
C LEU A 58 -0.96 -2.21 -6.33
N LEU A 59 0.11 -2.33 -5.55
CA LEU A 59 0.10 -3.09 -4.31
C LEU A 59 -0.91 -2.52 -3.29
N ALA A 60 -0.95 -1.19 -3.13
CA ALA A 60 -1.91 -0.52 -2.25
C ALA A 60 -3.36 -0.76 -2.71
N GLN A 61 -3.62 -0.64 -4.01
CA GLN A 61 -4.93 -0.92 -4.60
C GLN A 61 -5.35 -2.38 -4.38
N HIS A 62 -4.43 -3.34 -4.58
CA HIS A 62 -4.70 -4.76 -4.34
C HIS A 62 -5.07 -5.04 -2.89
N LYS A 63 -4.33 -4.48 -1.92
CA LYS A 63 -4.67 -4.58 -0.48
C LYS A 63 -6.06 -4.02 -0.18
N MET A 64 -6.40 -2.86 -0.75
CA MET A 64 -7.72 -2.26 -0.57
C MET A 64 -8.85 -3.16 -1.11
N MET A 65 -8.63 -3.79 -2.27
CA MET A 65 -9.58 -4.74 -2.85
C MET A 65 -9.72 -6.02 -2.01
N GLU A 66 -8.63 -6.51 -1.42
CA GLU A 66 -8.66 -7.63 -0.49
C GLU A 66 -9.49 -7.29 0.76
N ASN A 67 -9.30 -6.10 1.34
CA ASN A 67 -10.06 -5.60 2.49
C ASN A 67 -11.58 -5.54 2.19
N LEU A 68 -11.96 -5.19 0.96
CA LEU A 68 -13.35 -5.20 0.50
C LEU A 68 -13.91 -6.63 0.35
N ARG A 69 -13.12 -7.55 -0.22
CA ARG A 69 -13.51 -8.96 -0.37
C ARG A 69 -13.69 -9.65 0.97
N SER A 70 -12.79 -9.42 1.93
CA SER A 70 -12.90 -9.97 3.29
C SER A 70 -14.19 -9.52 3.99
N ARG A 71 -14.57 -8.24 3.84
CA ARG A 71 -15.83 -7.69 4.40
C ARG A 71 -17.07 -8.29 3.74
N LYS A 72 -17.04 -8.53 2.42
CA LYS A 72 -18.13 -9.19 1.71
C LYS A 72 -18.31 -10.64 2.19
N ALA A 73 -17.21 -11.39 2.35
CA ALA A 73 -17.24 -12.77 2.83
C ALA A 73 -17.83 -12.88 4.25
N SER A 74 -17.47 -11.96 5.17
CA SER A 74 -18.04 -11.93 6.52
C SER A 74 -19.53 -11.59 6.54
N ALA A 75 -20.01 -10.75 5.60
CA ALA A 75 -21.43 -10.41 5.50
C ALA A 75 -22.27 -11.59 4.99
N THR A 76 -21.78 -12.37 4.02
CA THR A 76 -22.47 -13.56 3.50
C THR A 76 -22.41 -14.77 4.44
N ALA A 77 -21.41 -14.89 5.31
CA ALA A 77 -21.32 -15.99 6.27
C ALA A 77 -22.32 -15.89 7.44
N CYS A 78 -23.01 -14.76 7.58
CA CYS A 78 -24.00 -14.51 8.64
C CYS A 78 -25.45 -14.67 8.16
N CYS A 79 -25.67 -15.11 6.92
CA CYS A 79 -26.99 -15.38 6.33
C CYS A 79 -27.24 -16.88 6.17
#